data_AF-A0AA93DMC2-F1
#
_entry.id   AF-A0AA93DMC2-F1
#
_cell.length_a   1.000
_cell.length_b   1.000
_cell.length_c   1.000
_cell.angle_alpha   90.00
_cell.angle_beta   90.00
_cell.angle_gamma   90.00
#
_symmetry.space_group_name_H-M   'P 1'
#
loop_
_entity.id
_entity.type
_entity.pdbx_description
1 polymer ?
#
loop_
_entity_poly.entity_id
_entity_poly.type
_entity_poly.pdbx_seq_one_letter_code
_entity_poly.pdbx_strand_id
1 'polypeptide(L)'
;MTTREHIKNERLIYTEQLGWIDLGHAKGDDARDLWGQLISEPANPLLKGYFLVNYSQAMHYRRVQTGVHAQWKIKRGLSIETKRSIALSIMFYVSLKFEGLQSNPLFSLATDSGFSCEDLVSNLVGFYSVVLPRDYISLSQKKSKEYAFKIWDYYGPVGRYKNNELRPLIFPDPEMHAYPYKRPLPPYLSAIKPFSSYENDLVINTIDENVFLGFKF
;
A
#
# COMPACT_ATOMS: atom_id res chain seq x y z
N MET A 1 -9.23 -4.36 -11.78
CA MET A 1 -10.08 -4.14 -10.59
C MET A 1 -10.28 -5.45 -9.85
N THR A 2 -10.36 -5.44 -8.52
CA THR A 2 -10.68 -6.62 -7.70
C THR A 2 -12.12 -7.07 -7.95
N THR A 3 -12.33 -8.37 -8.17
CA THR A 3 -13.65 -8.93 -8.49
C THR A 3 -14.03 -10.07 -7.55
N ARG A 4 -15.30 -10.45 -7.57
CA ARG A 4 -15.82 -11.60 -6.79
C ARG A 4 -15.07 -12.90 -7.10
N GLU A 5 -14.61 -13.10 -8.34
CA GLU A 5 -13.84 -14.29 -8.74
C GLU A 5 -12.49 -14.37 -8.02
N HIS A 6 -11.94 -13.23 -7.58
CA HIS A 6 -10.72 -13.20 -6.77
C HIS A 6 -10.91 -13.85 -5.39
N ILE A 7 -12.14 -13.94 -4.88
CA ILE A 7 -12.42 -14.71 -3.65
C ILE A 7 -12.30 -16.21 -3.92
N LYS A 8 -12.81 -16.66 -5.07
CA LYS A 8 -12.80 -18.07 -5.47
C LYS A 8 -11.38 -18.62 -5.61
N ASN A 9 -10.51 -17.85 -6.26
CA ASN A 9 -9.09 -18.19 -6.43
C ASN A 9 -8.19 -17.76 -5.25
N GLU A 10 -8.79 -17.25 -4.16
CA GLU A 10 -8.10 -16.81 -2.93
C GLU A 10 -7.10 -15.68 -3.11
N ARG A 11 -7.13 -14.96 -4.24
CA ARG A 11 -6.41 -13.70 -4.38
C ARG A 11 -6.96 -12.63 -3.43
N LEU A 12 -8.28 -12.54 -3.29
CA LEU A 12 -8.96 -11.64 -2.36
C LEU A 12 -9.45 -12.45 -1.17
N ILE A 13 -8.97 -12.12 0.02
CA ILE A 13 -9.36 -12.78 1.26
C ILE A 13 -9.99 -11.79 2.23
N TYR A 14 -10.80 -12.30 3.15
CA TYR A 14 -11.33 -11.53 4.26
C TYR A 14 -10.68 -11.96 5.57
N THR A 15 -10.41 -11.00 6.45
CA THR A 15 -9.73 -11.19 7.73
C THR A 15 -10.51 -10.48 8.82
N GLU A 16 -10.56 -11.05 10.02
CA GLU A 16 -11.22 -10.39 11.17
C GLU A 16 -10.56 -9.03 11.46
N GLN A 17 -9.23 -8.98 11.31
CA GLN A 17 -8.46 -7.87 11.83
C GLN A 17 -8.16 -6.76 10.82
N LEU A 18 -8.20 -7.06 9.54
CA LEU A 18 -7.81 -6.10 8.50
C LEU A 18 -8.90 -5.92 7.44
N GLY A 19 -10.01 -6.64 7.54
CA GLY A 19 -11.05 -6.65 6.51
C GLY A 19 -10.53 -7.34 5.25
N TRP A 20 -10.79 -6.73 4.10
CA TRP A 20 -10.36 -7.24 2.79
C TRP A 20 -8.86 -7.06 2.55
N ILE A 21 -8.21 -8.09 2.02
CA ILE A 21 -6.80 -8.10 1.59
C ILE A 21 -6.69 -8.72 0.20
N ASP A 22 -6.13 -7.98 -0.78
CA ASP A 22 -5.68 -8.54 -2.06
C ASP A 22 -4.23 -9.05 -1.90
N LEU A 23 -4.06 -10.38 -1.94
CA LEU A 23 -2.77 -11.05 -1.84
C LEU A 23 -1.81 -10.72 -3.00
N GLY A 24 -2.34 -10.24 -4.13
CA GLY A 24 -1.54 -9.69 -5.21
C GLY A 24 -0.85 -8.39 -4.83
N HIS A 25 -1.50 -7.53 -4.05
CA HIS A 25 -0.90 -6.31 -3.48
C HIS A 25 -0.04 -6.63 -2.25
N ALA A 26 -0.43 -7.62 -1.45
CA ALA A 26 0.30 -8.03 -0.25
C ALA A 26 1.61 -8.81 -0.50
N LYS A 27 2.09 -8.93 -1.75
CA LYS A 27 3.36 -9.61 -2.09
C LYS A 27 4.61 -8.86 -1.60
N GLY A 28 4.50 -7.53 -1.51
CA GLY A 28 5.58 -6.64 -1.07
C GLY A 28 6.74 -6.52 -2.04
N ASP A 29 6.54 -6.72 -3.34
CA ASP A 29 7.61 -6.60 -4.34
C ASP A 29 8.17 -5.17 -4.40
N ASP A 30 7.28 -4.18 -4.45
CA ASP A 30 7.61 -2.75 -4.36
C ASP A 30 8.29 -2.37 -3.03
N ALA A 31 7.81 -2.94 -1.92
CA ALA A 31 8.41 -2.74 -0.61
C ALA A 31 9.80 -3.37 -0.51
N ARG A 32 10.05 -4.49 -1.18
CA ARG A 32 11.36 -5.15 -1.24
C ARG A 32 12.38 -4.30 -1.98
N ASP A 33 11.97 -3.69 -3.09
CA ASP A 33 12.82 -2.77 -3.86
C ASP A 33 13.11 -1.48 -3.07
N LEU A 34 12.11 -0.91 -2.40
CA LEU A 34 12.27 0.24 -1.50
C LEU A 34 13.23 -0.08 -0.36
N TRP A 35 13.00 -1.20 0.32
CA TRP A 35 13.80 -1.62 1.46
C TRP A 35 15.23 -1.95 1.05
N GLY A 36 15.42 -2.60 -0.10
CA GLY A 36 16.73 -2.88 -0.68
C GLY A 36 17.57 -1.62 -0.83
N GLN A 37 17.00 -0.56 -1.43
CA GLN A 37 17.70 0.73 -1.59
C GLN A 37 18.10 1.35 -0.24
N LEU A 38 17.22 1.28 0.77
CA LEU A 38 17.49 1.82 2.11
C LEU A 38 18.59 1.04 2.84
N ILE A 39 18.64 -0.28 2.66
CA ILE A 39 19.66 -1.14 3.27
C ILE A 39 21.01 -1.00 2.56
N SER A 40 21.02 -1.02 1.22
CA SER A 40 22.26 -0.97 0.46
C SER A 40 22.90 0.42 0.42
N GLU A 41 22.13 1.47 0.69
CA GLU A 41 22.56 2.88 0.61
C GLU A 41 23.37 3.16 -0.68
N PRO A 42 22.79 2.99 -1.88
CA PRO A 42 23.53 3.00 -3.14
C PRO A 42 24.41 4.26 -3.27
N ALA A 43 25.67 4.07 -3.68
CA ALA A 43 26.63 5.15 -3.84
C ALA A 43 26.15 6.15 -4.92
N ASN A 44 26.29 7.44 -4.63
CA ASN A 44 26.08 8.49 -5.62
C ASN A 44 27.25 9.49 -5.54
N PRO A 45 28.13 9.55 -6.56
CA PRO A 45 29.32 10.42 -6.54
C PRO A 45 29.00 11.91 -6.37
N LEU A 46 27.79 12.34 -6.72
CA LEU A 46 27.36 13.73 -6.67
C LEU A 46 26.68 14.11 -5.34
N LEU A 47 26.38 13.14 -4.48
CA LEU A 47 25.63 13.34 -3.22
C LEU A 47 26.43 12.84 -2.01
N LYS A 48 27.38 13.65 -1.55
CA LYS A 48 28.18 13.34 -0.37
C LYS A 48 27.29 13.26 0.88
N GLY A 49 27.34 12.14 1.59
CA GLY A 49 26.58 11.91 2.83
C GLY A 49 25.13 11.48 2.63
N TYR A 50 24.66 11.38 1.38
CA TYR A 50 23.29 10.97 1.04
C TYR A 50 23.28 9.85 -0.01
N PHE A 51 22.11 9.26 -0.20
CA PHE A 51 21.78 8.39 -1.33
C PHE A 51 20.37 8.70 -1.83
N LEU A 52 20.07 8.30 -3.06
CA LEU A 52 18.74 8.44 -3.63
C LEU A 52 17.92 7.18 -3.39
N VAL A 53 16.66 7.37 -3.04
CA VAL A 53 15.66 6.33 -2.96
C VAL A 53 14.51 6.68 -3.88
N ASN A 54 14.15 5.73 -4.75
CA ASN A 54 13.04 5.84 -5.67
C ASN A 54 11.93 4.89 -5.24
N TYR A 55 10.70 5.36 -5.31
CA TYR A 55 9.53 4.51 -5.12
C TYR A 55 8.43 4.93 -6.09
N SER A 56 7.80 3.91 -6.69
CA SER A 56 6.76 4.12 -7.69
C SER A 56 5.61 3.16 -7.43
N GLN A 57 4.40 3.66 -7.64
CA GLN A 57 3.21 2.83 -7.77
C GLN A 57 2.55 3.11 -9.10
N ALA A 58 2.20 2.05 -9.80
CA ALA A 58 1.68 2.13 -11.15
C ALA A 58 0.55 1.14 -11.37
N MET A 59 -0.35 1.53 -12.27
CA MET A 59 -1.38 0.66 -12.80
C MET A 59 -1.26 0.49 -14.28
N HIS A 60 -1.69 -0.69 -14.72
CA HIS A 60 -1.62 -1.12 -16.09
C HIS A 60 -3.04 -1.40 -16.57
N TYR A 61 -3.47 -0.73 -17.63
CA TYR A 61 -4.71 -1.02 -18.31
C TYR A 61 -4.44 -1.09 -19.81
N ARG A 62 -4.62 -2.28 -20.39
CA ARG A 62 -4.27 -2.57 -21.79
C ARG A 62 -2.80 -2.19 -22.08
N ARG A 63 -2.55 -1.28 -23.03
CA ARG A 63 -1.21 -0.79 -23.39
C ARG A 63 -0.78 0.47 -22.63
N VAL A 64 -1.64 0.98 -21.75
CA VAL A 64 -1.39 2.23 -21.03
C VAL A 64 -0.94 1.91 -19.61
N GLN A 65 0.14 2.57 -19.19
CA GLN A 65 0.62 2.56 -17.83
C GLN A 65 0.50 3.96 -17.24
N THR A 66 -0.10 4.07 -16.07
CA THR A 66 -0.15 5.31 -15.29
C THR A 66 0.42 5.09 -13.91
N GLY A 67 1.08 6.08 -13.33
CA GLY A 67 1.63 5.92 -12.00
C GLY A 67 2.13 7.20 -11.36
N VAL A 68 2.44 7.06 -10.07
CA VAL A 68 3.19 8.03 -9.28
C VAL A 68 4.62 7.51 -9.15
N HIS A 69 5.59 8.38 -9.39
CA HIS A 69 6.99 8.16 -9.01
C HIS A 69 7.46 9.32 -8.16
N ALA A 70 8.17 9.02 -7.08
CA ALA A 70 8.81 10.04 -6.25
C ALA A 70 10.24 9.59 -5.86
N GLN A 71 11.08 10.58 -5.56
CA GLN A 71 12.49 10.38 -5.24
C GLN A 71 12.93 11.22 -4.04
N TRP A 72 13.58 10.56 -3.09
CA TRP A 72 14.09 11.17 -1.87
C TRP A 72 15.61 11.08 -1.81
N LYS A 73 16.24 12.13 -1.28
CA LYS A 73 17.60 12.07 -0.72
C LYS A 73 17.51 11.67 0.74
N ILE A 74 18.22 10.61 1.12
CA ILE A 74 18.24 10.09 2.48
C ILE A 74 19.67 10.10 2.99
N LYS A 75 19.87 10.59 4.22
CA LYS A 75 21.18 10.63 4.88
C LYS A 75 21.71 9.20 5.07
N ARG A 76 23.02 9.02 4.90
CA ARG A 76 23.69 7.73 5.10
C ARG A 76 23.82 7.36 6.58
N GLY A 77 23.97 6.07 6.85
CA GLY A 77 24.30 5.55 8.18
C GLY A 77 23.17 5.68 9.20
N LEU A 78 21.92 5.84 8.76
CA LEU A 78 20.77 5.87 9.66
C LEU A 78 20.53 4.50 10.29
N SER A 79 19.99 4.50 11.51
CA SER A 79 19.61 3.27 12.20
C SER A 79 18.57 2.50 11.39
N ILE A 80 18.52 1.18 11.60
CA ILE A 80 17.53 0.32 10.95
C ILE A 80 16.11 0.81 11.25
N GLU A 81 15.83 1.22 12.48
CA GLU A 81 14.53 1.70 12.91
C GLU A 81 14.13 2.97 12.18
N THR A 82 15.04 3.94 12.06
CA THR A 82 14.80 5.16 11.28
C THR A 82 14.53 4.83 9.81
N LYS A 83 15.31 3.92 9.21
CA LYS A 83 15.06 3.47 7.83
C LYS A 83 13.68 2.84 7.67
N ARG A 84 13.22 2.02 8.62
CA ARG A 84 11.86 1.43 8.62
C ARG A 84 10.78 2.51 8.62
N SER A 85 10.93 3.50 9.51
CA SER A 85 9.99 4.63 9.61
C SER A 85 9.94 5.44 8.31
N ILE A 86 11.10 5.69 7.69
CA ILE A 86 11.19 6.41 6.41
C ILE A 86 10.55 5.59 5.28
N ALA A 87 10.83 4.28 5.22
CA ALA A 87 10.23 3.39 4.23
C ALA A 87 8.69 3.40 4.32
N LEU A 88 8.16 3.31 5.55
CA LEU A 88 6.71 3.36 5.78
C LEU A 88 6.12 4.70 5.31
N SER A 89 6.77 5.82 5.63
CA SER A 89 6.32 7.15 5.19
C SER A 89 6.34 7.29 3.68
N ILE A 90 7.38 6.80 2.99
CA ILE A 90 7.48 6.83 1.53
C ILE A 90 6.35 6.00 0.89
N MET A 91 6.17 4.75 1.34
CA MET A 91 5.11 3.87 0.84
C MET A 91 3.74 4.51 1.03
N PHE A 92 3.49 5.10 2.22
CA PHE A 92 2.20 5.68 2.55
C PHE A 92 1.94 6.95 1.73
N TYR A 93 2.92 7.84 1.63
CA TYR A 93 2.84 9.05 0.83
C TYR A 93 2.49 8.72 -0.63
N VAL A 94 3.22 7.80 -1.27
CA VAL A 94 2.96 7.44 -2.68
C VAL A 94 1.60 6.74 -2.84
N SER A 95 1.17 5.91 -1.89
CA SER A 95 -0.16 5.28 -1.92
C SER A 95 -1.30 6.29 -1.93
N LEU A 96 -1.23 7.33 -1.08
CA LEU A 96 -2.25 8.38 -1.05
C LEU A 96 -2.28 9.21 -2.33
N LYS A 97 -1.10 9.47 -2.91
CA LYS A 97 -0.99 10.25 -4.14
C LYS A 97 -1.50 9.48 -5.34
N PHE A 98 -1.21 8.18 -5.40
CA PHE A 98 -1.72 7.29 -6.42
C PHE A 98 -3.25 7.17 -6.40
N GLU A 99 -3.87 7.12 -5.22
CA GLU A 99 -5.32 7.22 -5.06
C GLU A 99 -5.86 8.55 -5.62
N GLY A 100 -5.22 9.67 -5.27
CA GLY A 100 -5.56 10.99 -5.80
C GLY A 100 -5.59 11.03 -7.33
N LEU A 101 -4.58 10.44 -7.99
CA LEU A 101 -4.56 10.34 -9.46
C LEU A 101 -5.72 9.53 -10.02
N GLN A 102 -6.08 8.42 -9.39
CA GLN A 102 -7.15 7.56 -9.88
C GLN A 102 -8.54 8.12 -9.63
N SER A 103 -8.67 9.05 -8.68
CA SER A 103 -9.89 9.81 -8.48
C SER A 103 -10.14 10.85 -9.58
N ASN A 104 -9.13 11.18 -10.39
CA ASN A 104 -9.27 12.16 -11.48
C ASN A 104 -10.13 11.58 -12.62
N PRO A 105 -11.23 12.26 -13.02
CA PRO A 105 -12.16 11.79 -14.05
C PRO A 105 -11.50 11.42 -15.38
N LEU A 106 -10.46 12.14 -15.80
CA LEU A 106 -9.74 11.87 -17.05
C LEU A 106 -9.00 10.53 -16.99
N PHE A 107 -8.48 10.17 -15.81
CA PHE A 107 -7.77 8.92 -15.58
C PHE A 107 -8.74 7.77 -15.30
N SER A 108 -9.81 7.99 -14.54
CA SER A 108 -10.84 6.96 -14.29
C SER A 108 -11.63 6.57 -15.55
N LEU A 109 -11.79 7.48 -16.52
CA LEU A 109 -12.32 7.17 -17.86
C LEU A 109 -11.37 6.29 -18.68
N ALA A 110 -10.06 6.47 -18.52
CA ALA A 110 -9.03 5.70 -19.24
C ALA A 110 -8.73 4.35 -18.57
N THR A 111 -8.95 4.24 -17.26
CA THR A 111 -8.68 3.04 -16.47
C THR A 111 -9.89 2.68 -15.62
N ASP A 112 -10.56 1.56 -15.94
CA ASP A 112 -11.71 1.02 -15.18
C ASP A 112 -11.27 0.32 -13.88
N SER A 113 -10.45 1.01 -13.08
CA SER A 113 -9.97 0.53 -11.79
C SER A 113 -9.49 1.73 -11.00
N GLY A 114 -10.13 1.98 -9.86
CA GLY A 114 -9.69 2.99 -8.90
C GLY A 114 -9.30 2.34 -7.58
N PHE A 115 -8.52 3.06 -6.79
CA PHE A 115 -8.01 2.66 -5.48
C PHE A 115 -9.15 2.17 -4.59
N SER A 116 -9.11 0.93 -4.15
CA SER A 116 -10.18 0.26 -3.42
C SER A 116 -9.84 0.15 -1.93
N CYS A 117 -10.82 -0.18 -1.09
CA CYS A 117 -10.62 -0.14 0.37
C CYS A 117 -9.53 -1.09 0.90
N GLU A 118 -9.21 -2.14 0.15
CA GLU A 118 -8.20 -3.13 0.47
C GLU A 118 -6.78 -2.70 0.09
N ASP A 119 -6.60 -1.77 -0.86
CA ASP A 119 -5.31 -1.52 -1.51
C ASP A 119 -4.24 -1.07 -0.52
N LEU A 120 -4.53 -0.02 0.25
CA LEU A 120 -3.59 0.52 1.23
C LEU A 120 -3.21 -0.51 2.31
N VAL A 121 -4.20 -1.25 2.82
CA VAL A 121 -3.98 -2.24 3.88
C VAL A 121 -3.23 -3.46 3.33
N SER A 122 -3.50 -3.85 2.08
CA SER A 122 -2.77 -4.93 1.40
C SER A 122 -1.31 -4.55 1.16
N ASN A 123 -1.06 -3.33 0.67
CA ASN A 123 0.30 -2.80 0.53
C ASN A 123 1.01 -2.73 1.89
N LEU A 124 0.31 -2.34 2.96
CA LEU A 124 0.86 -2.33 4.32
C LEU A 124 1.26 -3.74 4.79
N VAL A 125 0.43 -4.75 4.54
CA VAL A 125 0.77 -6.16 4.84
C VAL A 125 2.01 -6.60 4.06
N GLY A 126 2.07 -6.30 2.77
CA GLY A 126 3.24 -6.57 1.93
C GLY A 126 4.50 -5.89 2.44
N PHE A 127 4.41 -4.61 2.80
CA PHE A 127 5.49 -3.82 3.39
C PHE A 127 6.03 -4.47 4.67
N TYR A 128 5.15 -4.80 5.61
CA TYR A 128 5.54 -5.41 6.87
C TYR A 128 6.15 -6.81 6.67
N SER A 129 5.65 -7.60 5.70
CA SER A 129 6.22 -8.91 5.36
C SER A 129 7.68 -8.85 4.90
N VAL A 130 8.11 -7.72 4.32
CA VAL A 130 9.48 -7.47 3.88
C VAL A 130 10.34 -6.90 5.01
N VAL A 131 9.84 -5.87 5.69
CA VAL A 131 10.64 -5.05 6.62
C VAL A 131 10.74 -5.67 8.01
N LEU A 132 9.73 -6.48 8.39
CA LEU A 132 9.63 -7.23 9.62
C LEU A 132 9.03 -8.63 9.34
N PRO A 133 9.76 -9.56 8.70
CA PRO A 133 9.19 -10.80 8.18
C PRO A 133 8.45 -11.65 9.22
N ARG A 134 7.14 -11.84 9.00
CA ARG A 134 6.22 -12.67 9.79
C ARG A 134 5.05 -13.15 8.92
N ASP A 135 4.31 -14.13 9.39
CA ASP A 135 3.05 -14.53 8.76
C ASP A 135 1.89 -13.60 9.19
N TYR A 136 1.82 -12.45 8.51
CA TYR A 136 0.81 -11.43 8.78
C TYR A 136 -0.61 -11.87 8.43
N ILE A 137 -0.78 -12.80 7.48
CA ILE A 137 -2.09 -13.31 7.10
C ILE A 137 -2.66 -14.16 8.23
N SER A 138 -1.85 -15.06 8.81
CA SER A 138 -2.28 -15.84 9.98
C SER A 138 -2.56 -14.95 11.20
N LEU A 139 -1.72 -13.94 11.46
CA LEU A 139 -1.94 -12.96 12.54
C LEU A 139 -3.22 -12.14 12.37
N SER A 140 -3.64 -11.91 11.13
CA SER A 140 -4.87 -11.17 10.81
C SER A 140 -6.17 -11.94 11.01
N GLN A 141 -6.07 -13.24 11.34
CA GLN A 141 -7.21 -14.15 11.50
C GLN A 141 -8.03 -14.24 10.20
N LYS A 142 -7.43 -14.84 9.18
CA LYS A 142 -8.11 -15.14 7.90
C LYS A 142 -9.41 -15.90 8.16
N LYS A 143 -10.49 -15.44 7.56
CA LYS A 143 -11.80 -16.10 7.59
C LYS A 143 -11.94 -17.13 6.47
N SER A 144 -12.96 -17.97 6.57
CA SER A 144 -13.27 -18.94 5.51
C SER A 144 -13.71 -18.24 4.22
N LYS A 145 -13.64 -18.97 3.11
CA LYS A 145 -14.04 -18.47 1.79
C LYS A 145 -15.55 -18.17 1.75
N GLU A 146 -16.34 -19.00 2.41
CA GLU A 146 -17.79 -18.83 2.56
C GLU A 146 -18.11 -17.53 3.31
N TYR A 147 -17.35 -17.21 4.35
CA TYR A 147 -17.50 -15.95 5.07
C TYR A 147 -17.13 -14.76 4.19
N ALA A 148 -16.04 -14.84 3.42
CA ALA A 148 -15.69 -13.80 2.46
C ALA A 148 -16.80 -13.59 1.42
N PHE A 149 -17.38 -14.65 0.85
CA PHE A 149 -18.54 -14.53 -0.04
C PHE A 149 -19.74 -13.89 0.66
N LYS A 150 -20.04 -14.27 1.92
CA LYS A 150 -21.11 -13.66 2.71
C LYS A 150 -20.94 -12.14 2.82
N ILE A 151 -19.74 -11.67 3.15
CA ILE A 151 -19.43 -10.23 3.22
C ILE A 151 -19.60 -9.58 1.83
N TRP A 152 -19.02 -10.17 0.78
CA TRP A 152 -19.09 -9.60 -0.57
C TRP A 152 -20.53 -9.52 -1.09
N ASP A 153 -21.32 -10.56 -0.91
CA ASP A 153 -22.67 -10.64 -1.46
C ASP A 153 -23.64 -9.67 -0.77
N TYR A 154 -23.35 -9.31 0.49
CA TYR A 154 -24.15 -8.33 1.24
C TYR A 154 -23.70 -6.88 1.00
N TYR A 155 -22.42 -6.56 1.17
CA TYR A 155 -21.91 -5.18 1.06
C TYR A 155 -21.56 -4.78 -0.38
N GLY A 156 -21.35 -5.77 -1.25
CA GLY A 156 -20.97 -5.58 -2.64
C GLY A 156 -19.46 -5.41 -2.87
N PRO A 157 -19.06 -5.00 -4.08
CA PRO A 157 -17.67 -4.92 -4.48
C PRO A 157 -16.84 -3.95 -3.64
N VAL A 158 -15.62 -4.37 -3.28
CA VAL A 158 -14.65 -3.59 -2.51
C VAL A 158 -14.32 -2.22 -3.13
N GLY A 159 -14.34 -2.12 -4.47
CA GLY A 159 -14.07 -0.85 -5.17
C GLY A 159 -15.09 0.26 -4.95
N ARG A 160 -16.26 -0.06 -4.37
CA ARG A 160 -17.26 0.92 -3.93
C ARG A 160 -16.83 1.67 -2.67
N TYR A 161 -15.84 1.14 -1.95
CA TYR A 161 -15.33 1.68 -0.71
C TYR A 161 -13.91 2.21 -0.93
N LYS A 162 -13.60 3.35 -0.30
CA LYS A 162 -12.27 3.97 -0.34
C LYS A 162 -11.65 3.94 1.05
N ASN A 163 -10.34 3.72 1.12
CA ASN A 163 -9.62 3.75 2.39
C ASN A 163 -8.23 4.36 2.24
N ASN A 164 -8.13 5.62 2.60
CA ASN A 164 -6.92 6.45 2.56
C ASN A 164 -6.27 6.62 3.94
N GLU A 165 -6.63 5.77 4.91
CA GLU A 165 -6.08 5.82 6.26
C GLU A 165 -5.37 4.50 6.59
N LEU A 166 -4.32 4.57 7.41
CA LEU A 166 -3.72 3.41 8.07
C LEU A 166 -4.63 2.87 9.17
N ARG A 167 -5.88 2.59 8.80
CA ARG A 167 -6.98 2.09 9.63
C ARG A 167 -7.81 1.14 8.76
N PRO A 168 -7.81 -0.17 9.05
CA PRO A 168 -8.57 -1.11 8.26
C PRO A 168 -10.07 -0.81 8.28
N LEU A 169 -10.72 -0.97 7.12
CA LEU A 169 -12.17 -0.91 6.99
C LEU A 169 -12.75 -2.30 7.22
N ILE A 170 -13.47 -2.46 8.32
CA ILE A 170 -14.11 -3.73 8.70
C ILE A 170 -15.55 -3.72 8.23
N PHE A 171 -15.95 -4.85 7.65
CA PHE A 171 -17.30 -5.17 7.23
C PHE A 171 -17.90 -6.17 8.23
N PRO A 172 -18.84 -5.73 9.08
CA PRO A 172 -19.43 -6.58 10.11
C PRO A 172 -20.17 -7.76 9.50
N ASP A 173 -20.43 -8.80 10.30
CA ASP A 173 -21.33 -9.86 9.85
C ASP A 173 -22.70 -9.26 9.45
N PRO A 174 -23.24 -9.58 8.26
CA PRO A 174 -24.53 -9.09 7.79
C PRO A 174 -25.69 -9.27 8.77
N GLU A 175 -25.66 -10.29 9.62
CA GLU A 175 -26.68 -10.55 10.65
C GLU A 175 -26.69 -9.49 11.76
N MET A 176 -25.60 -8.75 11.93
CA MET A 176 -25.52 -7.65 12.90
C MET A 176 -26.19 -6.37 12.39
N HIS A 177 -26.57 -6.31 11.11
CA HIS A 177 -27.16 -5.13 10.46
C HIS A 177 -26.35 -3.83 10.69
N ALA A 178 -25.02 -3.95 10.75
CA ALA A 178 -24.11 -2.85 11.03
C ALA A 178 -23.45 -2.31 9.75
N TYR A 179 -23.07 -1.03 9.77
CA TYR A 179 -22.33 -0.41 8.67
C TYR A 179 -20.84 -0.69 8.76
N PRO A 180 -20.11 -0.72 7.62
CA PRO A 180 -18.66 -0.81 7.64
C PRO A 180 -18.01 0.31 8.45
N TYR A 181 -16.97 0.00 9.21
CA TYR A 181 -16.31 0.95 10.11
C TYR A 181 -14.78 0.81 10.12
N LYS A 182 -14.09 1.93 10.40
CA LYS A 182 -12.61 1.95 10.50
C LYS A 182 -12.16 1.61 11.92
N ARG A 183 -11.11 0.79 12.04
CA ARG A 183 -10.50 0.47 13.34
C ARG A 183 -9.01 0.80 13.40
N PRO A 184 -8.40 0.95 14.59
CA PRO A 184 -6.95 1.08 14.71
C PRO A 184 -6.21 -0.14 14.16
N LEU A 185 -4.98 0.05 13.68
CA LEU A 185 -4.13 -1.07 13.30
C LEU A 185 -3.83 -1.96 14.51
N PRO A 186 -3.79 -3.29 14.32
CA PRO A 186 -3.38 -4.20 15.37
C PRO A 186 -1.89 -3.99 15.72
N PRO A 187 -1.45 -4.32 16.96
CA PRO A 187 -0.09 -4.05 17.42
C PRO A 187 1.02 -4.51 16.48
N TYR A 188 0.84 -5.66 15.83
CA TYR A 188 1.83 -6.24 14.90
C TYR A 188 1.98 -5.46 13.58
N LEU A 189 1.01 -4.61 13.21
CA LEU A 189 1.09 -3.66 12.08
C LEU A 189 1.20 -2.20 12.52
N SER A 190 1.41 -1.93 13.82
CA SER A 190 1.62 -0.57 14.34
C SER A 190 2.98 -0.38 15.00
N ALA A 191 3.88 -1.36 14.85
CA ALA A 191 5.21 -1.40 15.46
C ALA A 191 6.17 -0.38 14.84
N ILE A 192 6.01 -0.07 13.56
CA ILE A 192 6.75 0.99 12.87
C ILE A 192 5.86 2.24 12.89
N LYS A 193 6.42 3.36 13.37
CA LYS A 193 5.75 4.66 13.29
C LYS A 193 6.18 5.37 12.01
N PRO A 194 5.27 6.03 11.28
CA PRO A 194 5.67 6.88 10.17
C PRO A 194 6.73 7.87 10.62
N PHE A 195 7.75 8.05 9.81
CA PHE A 195 8.76 9.07 10.03
C PHE A 195 8.10 10.45 10.01
N SER A 196 8.14 11.13 11.14
CA SER A 196 7.77 12.54 11.28
C SER A 196 9.05 13.38 11.17
N SER A 197 9.17 14.19 10.12
CA SER A 197 10.31 15.08 9.94
C SER A 197 10.24 16.22 10.95
N TYR A 198 10.92 16.08 12.10
CA TYR A 198 11.18 17.20 13.01
C TYR A 198 12.62 17.72 12.89
N GLU A 199 13.46 17.05 12.09
CA GLU A 199 14.81 17.49 11.77
C GLU A 199 14.94 17.67 10.26
N ASN A 200 15.20 18.90 9.83
CA ASN A 200 15.69 19.16 8.49
C ASN A 200 17.01 18.37 8.30
N ASP A 201 17.23 17.79 7.11
CA ASP A 201 18.47 17.10 6.67
C ASP A 201 18.51 15.56 6.77
N LEU A 202 17.52 14.87 7.33
CA LEU A 202 17.52 13.39 7.32
C LEU A 202 16.92 12.81 6.04
N VAL A 203 15.81 13.39 5.60
CA VAL A 203 15.07 13.01 4.40
C VAL A 203 14.65 14.28 3.68
N ILE A 204 15.05 14.40 2.43
CA ILE A 204 14.71 15.54 1.58
C ILE A 204 13.98 14.97 0.36
N ASN A 205 12.71 15.32 0.19
CA ASN A 205 12.00 15.02 -1.04
C ASN A 205 12.60 15.87 -2.17
N THR A 206 13.10 15.23 -3.23
CA THR A 206 13.89 15.89 -4.28
C THR A 206 13.29 15.86 -5.66
N ILE A 207 12.36 14.93 -5.88
CA ILE A 207 11.46 14.96 -7.01
C ILE A 207 10.09 14.82 -6.38
N ASP A 208 9.38 15.96 -6.32
CA ASP A 208 7.97 15.93 -6.00
C ASP A 208 7.28 15.10 -7.07
N GLU A 209 6.29 14.32 -6.65
CA GLU A 209 5.65 13.26 -7.44
C GLU A 209 5.46 13.60 -8.93
N ASN A 210 5.99 12.76 -9.81
CA ASN A 210 5.71 12.85 -11.22
C ASN A 210 4.63 11.84 -11.60
N VAL A 211 3.51 12.36 -12.08
CA VAL A 211 2.51 11.57 -12.77
C VAL A 211 3.06 11.19 -14.13
N PHE A 212 3.09 9.91 -14.44
CA PHE A 212 3.48 9.45 -15.77
C PHE A 212 2.35 8.73 -16.47
N LEU A 213 2.30 8.87 -17.79
CA LEU A 213 1.45 8.14 -18.73
C LEU A 213 2.36 7.57 -19.81
N GLY A 214 2.47 6.24 -19.86
CA GLY A 214 3.31 5.52 -20.82
C GLY A 214 2.51 4.57 -21.69
N PHE A 215 3.01 4.29 -22.90
CA PHE A 215 2.51 3.24 -23.77
C PHE A 215 3.52 2.10 -23.85
N LYS A 216 3.07 0.87 -23.60
CA LYS A 216 3.88 -0.32 -23.84
C LYS A 216 3.61 -0.80 -25.27
N PHE A 217 4.66 -0.81 -26.10
CA PHE A 217 4.64 -1.36 -27.45
C PHE A 217 4.68 -2.89 -27.42
#